data_AF-M0ZK18-F1
#
_entry.id   AF-M0ZK18-F1
#
_cell.length_a   1.000
_cell.length_b   1.000
_cell.length_c   1.000
_cell.angle_alpha   90.00
_cell.angle_beta   90.00
_cell.angle_gamma   90.00
#
_symmetry.space_group_name_H-M   'P 1'
#
loop_
_entity.id
_entity.type
_entity.pdbx_description
1 polymer ?
#
loop_
_entity_poly.entity_id
_entity_poly.type
_entity_poly.pdbx_seq_one_letter_code
_entity_poly.pdbx_strand_id
1 'polypeptide(L)'
;MILALALEGTISKMEILSAYLLPKAKQIYWGHGICGIQSASKLYFGKHISLLSLGECAMLTAMIPAPELRSPFRDSSRGKIFQARVLKRMVEFGFLDVEMASIAVKQPLRFNSESPDHPDGSLVISSFSNEVKDPLKLWIGLKGRYDHLKATILPRARYEWMHLRFQDYKIVIEYNSVVFRITSQLKYVGKL
;
A
#
# COMPACT_ATOMS: atom_id res chain seq x y z
N MET A 1 6.96 -1.85 -22.75
CA MET A 1 5.54 -1.47 -22.60
C MET A 1 4.55 -2.51 -23.12
N ILE A 2 4.81 -3.19 -24.24
CA ILE A 2 3.86 -4.16 -24.84
C ILE A 2 3.49 -5.30 -23.87
N LEU A 3 4.47 -5.82 -23.12
CA LEU A 3 4.24 -6.90 -22.15
C LEU A 3 3.30 -6.49 -21.00
N ALA A 4 3.40 -5.25 -20.51
CA ALA A 4 2.55 -4.76 -19.42
C ALA A 4 1.08 -4.62 -19.87
N LEU A 5 0.85 -4.13 -21.10
CA LEU A 5 -0.49 -4.04 -21.70
C LEU A 5 -1.09 -5.42 -21.97
N ALA A 6 -0.29 -6.38 -22.44
CA ALA A 6 -0.72 -7.76 -22.65
C ALA A 6 -1.09 -8.46 -21.32
N LEU A 7 -0.34 -8.19 -20.25
CA LEU A 7 -0.65 -8.65 -18.90
C LEU A 7 -1.94 -8.04 -18.35
N GLU A 8 -2.14 -6.73 -18.50
CA GLU A 8 -3.37 -6.06 -18.04
C GLU A 8 -4.62 -6.50 -18.81
N GLY A 9 -4.48 -6.94 -20.06
CA GLY A 9 -5.58 -7.49 -20.86
C GLY A 9 -5.98 -8.93 -20.51
N THR A 10 -5.14 -9.66 -19.76
CA THR A 10 -5.33 -11.08 -19.44
C THR A 10 -5.50 -11.34 -17.95
N ILE A 11 -4.98 -10.46 -17.10
CA ILE A 11 -4.90 -10.62 -15.65
C ILE A 11 -5.41 -9.33 -14.99
N SER A 12 -6.28 -9.45 -14.00
CA SER A 12 -6.83 -8.29 -13.32
C SER A 12 -5.75 -7.52 -12.55
N LYS A 13 -5.91 -6.20 -12.38
CA LYS A 13 -4.98 -5.36 -11.58
C LYS A 13 -4.69 -5.91 -10.19
N MET A 14 -5.64 -6.63 -9.60
CA MET A 14 -5.46 -7.28 -8.30
C MET A 14 -4.63 -8.55 -8.36
N GLU A 15 -4.74 -9.34 -9.41
CA GLU A 15 -3.90 -10.53 -9.61
C GLU A 15 -2.46 -10.11 -9.94
N ILE A 16 -2.29 -9.01 -10.66
CA ILE A 16 -0.98 -8.38 -10.85
C ILE A 16 -0.43 -7.94 -9.48
N LEU A 17 -1.21 -7.16 -8.71
CA LEU A 17 -0.78 -6.69 -7.39
C LEU A 17 -0.50 -7.83 -6.41
N SER A 18 -1.32 -8.89 -6.42
CA SER A 18 -1.12 -10.06 -5.57
C SER A 18 0.14 -10.82 -5.96
N ALA A 19 0.42 -10.97 -7.26
CA ALA A 19 1.67 -11.56 -7.73
C ALA A 19 2.91 -10.81 -7.21
N TYR A 20 2.81 -9.51 -6.95
CA TYR A 20 3.90 -8.70 -6.36
C TYR A 20 3.96 -8.73 -4.83
N LEU A 21 2.82 -8.84 -4.14
CA LEU A 21 2.73 -8.74 -2.67
C LEU A 21 2.76 -10.09 -1.95
N LEU A 22 2.55 -11.21 -2.65
CA LEU A 22 2.45 -12.53 -2.03
C LEU A 22 3.79 -12.99 -1.43
N PRO A 23 3.79 -13.70 -0.28
CA PRO A 23 5.00 -14.11 0.44
C PRO A 23 5.98 -14.97 -0.38
N LYS A 24 5.52 -15.63 -1.45
CA LYS A 24 6.37 -16.41 -2.36
C LYS A 24 7.10 -15.54 -3.38
N ALA A 25 6.55 -14.37 -3.70
CA ALA A 25 7.14 -13.39 -4.59
C ALA A 25 7.97 -12.42 -3.76
N LYS A 26 9.22 -12.80 -3.45
CA LYS A 26 10.24 -11.88 -2.90
C LYS A 26 10.66 -10.84 -3.97
N GLN A 27 9.74 -10.30 -4.76
CA GLN A 27 10.03 -9.47 -5.93
C GLN A 27 10.20 -7.99 -5.58
N ILE A 28 9.49 -7.49 -4.57
CA ILE A 28 9.66 -6.10 -4.15
C ILE A 28 10.87 -6.02 -3.22
N TYR A 29 11.86 -5.23 -3.66
CA TYR A 29 13.02 -4.85 -2.87
C TYR A 29 12.67 -3.72 -1.91
N TRP A 30 13.03 -3.89 -0.63
CA TRP A 30 12.68 -3.00 0.46
C TRP A 30 13.89 -2.31 1.09
N GLY A 31 15.06 -2.43 0.47
CA GLY A 31 16.31 -1.86 0.95
C GLY A 31 17.09 -2.85 1.82
N HIS A 32 18.38 -2.60 2.00
CA HIS A 32 19.23 -3.37 2.92
C HIS A 32 19.27 -4.88 2.62
N GLY A 33 19.23 -5.26 1.34
CA GLY A 33 19.22 -6.68 0.95
C GLY A 33 17.90 -7.41 1.26
N ILE A 34 16.86 -6.71 1.73
CA ILE A 34 15.59 -7.32 2.10
C ILE A 34 14.60 -7.30 0.95
N CYS A 35 14.03 -8.47 0.67
CA CYS A 35 12.93 -8.64 -0.28
C CYS A 35 11.69 -9.23 0.40
N GLY A 36 10.51 -8.77 -0.03
CA GLY A 36 9.22 -9.21 0.50
C GLY A 36 8.72 -8.41 1.71
N ILE A 37 7.42 -8.21 1.76
CA ILE A 37 6.77 -7.29 2.71
C ILE A 37 6.80 -7.77 4.16
N GLN A 38 6.79 -9.09 4.39
CA GLN A 38 6.90 -9.67 5.73
C GLN A 38 8.28 -9.39 6.34
N SER A 39 9.34 -9.58 5.55
CA SER A 39 10.71 -9.30 5.97
C SER A 39 10.92 -7.81 6.22
N ALA A 40 10.34 -6.95 5.38
CA ALA A 40 10.37 -5.50 5.58
C ALA A 40 9.65 -5.07 6.87
N SER A 41 8.46 -5.61 7.13
CA SER A 41 7.71 -5.36 8.37
C SER A 41 8.53 -5.70 9.62
N LYS A 42 9.23 -6.84 9.58
CA LYS A 42 10.06 -7.29 10.70
C LYS A 42 11.34 -6.46 10.84
N LEU A 43 12.01 -6.12 9.73
CA LEU A 43 13.20 -5.27 9.74
C LEU A 43 12.88 -3.88 10.30
N TYR A 44 11.88 -3.20 9.74
CA TYR A 44 11.64 -1.79 10.06
C TYR A 44 10.86 -1.58 11.36
N PHE A 45 9.97 -2.50 11.73
CA PHE A 45 9.05 -2.30 12.86
C PHE A 45 9.07 -3.44 13.89
N GLY A 46 9.82 -4.53 13.65
CA GLY A 46 9.81 -5.69 14.54
C GLY A 46 8.46 -6.42 14.60
N LYS A 47 7.56 -6.18 13.65
CA LYS A 47 6.16 -6.65 13.69
C LYS A 47 5.85 -7.65 12.59
N HIS A 48 4.88 -8.52 12.87
CA HIS A 48 4.20 -9.29 11.83
C HIS A 48 3.36 -8.35 10.93
N ILE A 49 3.26 -8.62 9.63
CA ILE A 49 2.55 -7.75 8.68
C ILE A 49 1.12 -7.41 9.11
N SER A 50 0.40 -8.38 9.67
CA SER A 50 -0.99 -8.21 10.17
C SER A 50 -1.12 -7.26 11.35
N LEU A 51 -0.02 -6.90 12.01
CA LEU A 51 0.03 -6.02 13.18
C LEU A 51 0.53 -4.61 12.84
N LEU A 52 0.82 -4.35 11.56
CA LEU A 52 1.20 -3.02 11.12
C LEU A 52 0.00 -2.07 11.20
N SER A 53 0.25 -0.90 11.78
CA SER A 53 -0.67 0.22 11.73
C SER A 53 -0.76 0.81 10.32
N LEU A 54 -1.83 1.55 10.05
CA LEU A 54 -2.00 2.28 8.80
C LEU A 54 -0.81 3.20 8.49
N GLY A 55 -0.27 3.87 9.51
CA GLY A 55 0.91 4.70 9.37
C GLY A 55 2.14 3.91 8.95
N GLU A 56 2.37 2.74 9.55
CA GLU A 56 3.52 1.89 9.21
C GLU A 56 3.39 1.28 7.81
N CYS A 57 2.18 0.86 7.42
CA CYS A 57 1.87 0.45 6.06
C CYS A 57 2.15 1.56 5.05
N ALA A 58 1.69 2.79 5.33
CA ALA A 58 1.94 3.93 4.46
C ALA A 58 3.43 4.26 4.36
N MET A 59 4.19 4.09 5.44
CA MET A 59 5.64 4.28 5.45
C MET A 59 6.34 3.22 4.58
N LEU A 60 5.97 1.95 4.70
CA LEU A 60 6.46 0.91 3.81
C LEU A 60 6.13 1.27 2.35
N THR A 61 4.88 1.51 2.01
CA THR A 61 4.49 1.86 0.63
C THR A 61 5.27 3.05 0.08
N ALA A 62 5.57 4.04 0.91
CA ALA A 62 6.37 5.20 0.57
C ALA A 62 7.82 4.88 0.16
N MET A 63 8.38 3.76 0.63
CA MET A 63 9.75 3.33 0.37
C MET A 63 9.92 2.64 -0.98
N ILE A 64 8.90 1.93 -1.48
CA ILE A 64 8.97 1.12 -2.71
C ILE A 64 9.66 1.84 -3.89
N PRO A 65 9.40 3.14 -4.17
CA PRO A 65 10.02 3.81 -5.32
C PRO A 65 11.53 4.08 -5.16
N ALA A 66 12.04 4.14 -3.93
CA ALA A 66 13.44 4.45 -3.65
C ALA A 66 13.82 3.89 -2.26
N PRO A 67 13.95 2.56 -2.12
CA PRO A 67 14.00 1.89 -0.81
C PRO A 67 15.21 2.30 0.03
N GLU A 68 16.38 2.46 -0.58
CA GLU A 68 17.61 2.91 0.12
C GLU A 68 17.52 4.38 0.53
N LEU A 69 17.09 5.24 -0.39
CA LEU A 69 17.05 6.69 -0.16
C LEU A 69 15.97 7.10 0.85
N ARG A 70 14.85 6.38 0.87
CA ARG A 70 13.70 6.64 1.74
C ARG A 70 13.70 5.77 2.99
N SER A 71 14.76 5.00 3.21
CA SER A 71 14.89 4.18 4.41
C SER A 71 14.90 5.06 5.66
N PRO A 72 14.10 4.73 6.70
CA PRO A 72 14.10 5.46 7.96
C PRO A 72 15.42 5.37 8.71
N PHE A 73 16.26 4.36 8.41
CA PHE A 73 17.61 4.24 8.97
C PHE A 73 18.56 5.31 8.44
N ARG A 74 18.31 5.82 7.23
CA ARG A 74 19.09 6.92 6.64
C ARG A 74 18.61 8.28 7.14
N ASP A 75 17.29 8.49 7.13
CA ASP A 75 16.68 9.74 7.58
C ASP A 75 15.23 9.51 8.01
N SER A 76 15.04 9.42 9.33
CA SER A 76 13.73 9.22 9.96
C SER A 76 12.75 10.35 9.65
N SER A 77 13.23 11.58 9.54
CA SER A 77 12.42 12.77 9.28
C SER A 77 11.89 12.78 7.84
N ARG A 78 12.71 12.36 6.87
CA ARG A 78 12.29 12.21 5.47
C ARG A 78 11.24 11.13 5.28
N GLY A 79 11.34 10.03 6.03
CA GLY A 79 10.35 8.95 6.00
C GLY A 79 8.92 9.46 6.23
N LYS A 80 8.75 10.34 7.22
CA LYS A 80 7.46 10.98 7.56
C LYS A 80 6.87 11.80 6.40
N ILE A 81 7.70 12.50 5.63
CA ILE A 81 7.25 13.27 4.46
C ILE A 81 6.64 12.34 3.41
N PHE A 82 7.29 11.21 3.12
CA PHE A 82 6.79 10.26 2.14
C PHE A 82 5.58 9.48 2.64
N GLN A 83 5.54 9.11 3.92
CA GLN A 83 4.37 8.53 4.58
C GLN A 83 3.14 9.45 4.41
N ALA A 84 3.28 10.74 4.72
CA ALA A 84 2.20 11.71 4.61
C ALA A 84 1.70 11.85 3.16
N ARG A 85 2.59 11.75 2.16
CA ARG A 85 2.19 11.74 0.73
C ARG A 85 1.34 10.53 0.37
N VAL A 86 1.65 9.35 0.90
CA VAL A 86 0.83 8.14 0.68
C VAL A 86 -0.55 8.31 1.31
N LEU A 87 -0.62 8.75 2.57
CA LEU A 87 -1.88 8.98 3.27
C LEU A 87 -2.74 10.05 2.59
N LYS A 88 -2.12 11.15 2.13
CA LYS A 88 -2.81 12.19 1.35
C LYS A 88 -3.43 11.62 0.08
N ARG A 89 -2.71 10.78 -0.67
CA ARG A 89 -3.27 10.11 -1.85
C ARG A 89 -4.43 9.18 -1.49
N MET A 90 -4.31 8.41 -0.40
CA MET A 90 -5.41 7.55 0.04
C MET A 90 -6.69 8.35 0.32
N VAL A 91 -6.57 9.55 0.88
CA VAL A 91 -7.69 10.49 1.07
C VAL A 91 -8.22 11.01 -0.26
N GLU A 92 -7.35 11.48 -1.16
CA GLU A 92 -7.73 11.98 -2.49
C GLU A 92 -8.56 10.96 -3.29
N PHE A 93 -8.20 9.68 -3.19
CA PHE A 93 -8.91 8.57 -3.85
C PHE A 93 -10.08 8.00 -3.03
N GLY A 94 -10.36 8.55 -1.84
CA GLY A 94 -11.49 8.15 -0.99
C GLY A 94 -11.33 6.76 -0.34
N PHE A 95 -10.12 6.24 -0.23
CA PHE A 95 -9.81 5.01 0.50
C PHE A 95 -9.61 5.23 1.99
N LEU A 96 -9.40 6.48 2.40
CA LEU A 96 -9.15 6.87 3.79
C LEU A 96 -9.84 8.20 4.08
N ASP A 97 -10.39 8.34 5.28
CA ASP A 97 -10.96 9.59 5.74
C ASP A 97 -9.86 10.61 6.16
N VAL A 98 -10.16 11.91 6.03
CA VAL A 98 -9.21 12.99 6.37
C VAL A 98 -8.81 12.94 7.85
N GLU A 99 -9.74 12.63 8.75
CA GLU A 99 -9.47 12.54 10.19
C GLU A 99 -8.56 11.34 10.48
N MET A 100 -8.87 10.18 9.90
CA MET A 100 -8.04 8.98 10.04
C MET A 100 -6.62 9.19 9.48
N ALA A 101 -6.50 9.87 8.34
CA ALA A 101 -5.21 10.23 7.78
C ALA A 101 -4.42 11.15 8.71
N SER A 102 -5.09 12.15 9.31
CA SER A 102 -4.47 13.08 10.26
C SER A 102 -3.99 12.37 11.52
N ILE A 103 -4.77 11.40 12.03
CA ILE A 103 -4.37 10.53 13.14
C ILE A 103 -3.12 9.71 12.76
N ALA A 104 -3.14 9.06 11.59
CA ALA A 104 -2.05 8.21 11.13
C ALA A 104 -0.74 8.99 10.88
N VAL A 105 -0.82 10.24 10.40
CA VAL A 105 0.36 11.11 10.24
C VAL A 105 0.96 11.48 11.60
N LYS A 106 0.11 11.79 12.60
CA LYS A 106 0.55 12.18 13.95
C LYS A 106 1.10 11.01 14.76
N GLN A 107 0.71 9.78 14.45
CA GLN A 107 1.24 8.60 15.14
C GLN A 107 2.76 8.52 15.03
N PRO A 108 3.50 8.41 16.15
CA PRO A 108 4.95 8.26 16.10
C PRO A 108 5.30 6.91 15.46
N LEU A 109 6.19 6.94 14.48
CA LEU A 109 6.72 5.71 13.87
C LEU A 109 7.89 5.24 14.73
N ARG A 110 7.73 4.08 15.38
CA ARG A 110 8.80 3.45 16.15
C ARG A 110 9.53 2.46 15.25
N PHE A 111 10.71 2.85 14.78
CA PHE A 111 11.55 1.99 13.98
C PHE A 111 12.40 1.07 14.87
N ASN A 112 12.71 -0.13 14.37
CA ASN A 112 13.67 -1.00 15.02
C ASN A 112 15.06 -0.32 15.00
N SER A 113 15.83 -0.39 16.09
CA SER A 113 17.13 0.29 16.19
C SER A 113 18.28 -0.51 15.54
N GLU A 114 18.03 -1.74 15.12
CA GLU A 114 19.01 -2.60 14.46
C GLU A 114 19.18 -2.17 13.00
N SER A 115 20.08 -1.22 12.76
CA SER A 115 20.50 -0.91 11.39
C SER A 115 21.32 -2.09 10.83
N PRO A 116 20.99 -2.60 9.64
CA PRO A 116 21.74 -3.69 9.02
C PRO A 116 23.16 -3.29 8.55
N ASP A 117 23.53 -2.01 8.65
CA ASP A 117 24.80 -1.43 8.17
C ASP A 117 26.00 -1.59 9.14
N HIS A 118 25.98 -2.57 10.05
CA HIS A 118 27.17 -2.89 10.86
C HIS A 118 28.25 -3.58 9.98
N PRO A 119 29.56 -3.27 10.17
CA PRO A 119 30.64 -3.74 9.29
C PRO A 119 30.88 -5.26 9.29
N ASP A 120 30.23 -5.99 10.20
CA ASP A 120 30.20 -7.44 10.18
C ASP A 120 29.03 -7.89 9.29
N GLY A 121 29.25 -7.82 7.97
CA GLY A 121 28.27 -8.09 6.90
C GLY A 121 27.80 -9.54 6.79
N SER A 122 27.66 -10.23 7.91
CA SER A 122 27.20 -11.59 8.07
C SER A 122 26.22 -11.62 9.24
N LEU A 123 24.99 -12.12 9.00
CA LEU A 123 24.05 -12.70 9.99
C LEU A 123 22.62 -12.15 10.08
N VAL A 124 22.12 -11.33 9.16
CA VAL A 124 20.65 -11.06 9.13
C VAL A 124 19.95 -11.78 7.97
N ILE A 125 20.68 -12.30 6.98
CA ILE A 125 20.05 -12.94 5.80
C ILE A 125 19.58 -14.38 6.11
N SER A 126 20.20 -15.09 7.05
CA SER A 126 19.96 -16.53 7.27
C SER A 126 18.79 -16.86 8.21
N SER A 127 18.34 -15.94 9.07
CA SER A 127 17.37 -16.27 10.14
C SER A 127 15.90 -15.99 9.83
N PHE A 128 15.57 -15.39 8.68
CA PHE A 128 14.18 -15.03 8.33
C PHE A 128 13.50 -16.01 7.39
N SER A 129 14.19 -17.08 7.01
CA SER A 129 13.62 -18.15 6.22
C SER A 129 12.97 -19.18 7.13
N ASN A 130 11.86 -18.85 7.79
CA ASN A 130 10.94 -19.89 8.29
C ASN A 130 9.48 -19.41 8.45
N GLU A 131 8.62 -20.17 7.75
CA GLU A 131 7.19 -20.45 7.93
C GLU A 131 6.13 -19.36 7.72
N VAL A 132 5.43 -19.46 6.58
CA VAL A 132 3.98 -19.16 6.50
C VAL A 132 3.25 -20.47 6.22
N LYS A 133 2.41 -20.87 7.17
CA LYS A 133 1.82 -22.22 7.31
C LYS A 133 0.79 -22.65 6.27
N ASP A 134 0.20 -21.75 5.48
CA ASP A 134 -0.54 -22.14 4.27
C ASP A 134 -0.89 -20.89 3.41
N PRO A 135 -0.24 -20.69 2.25
CA PRO A 135 -0.54 -19.61 1.32
C PRO A 135 -2.01 -19.54 0.88
N LEU A 136 -2.71 -20.68 0.80
CA LEU A 136 -4.12 -20.73 0.38
C LEU A 136 -5.04 -20.09 1.41
N LYS A 137 -4.79 -20.32 2.71
CA LYS A 137 -5.60 -19.77 3.80
C LYS A 137 -5.49 -18.24 3.87
N LEU A 138 -4.28 -17.71 3.65
CA LEU A 138 -4.03 -16.27 3.61
C LEU A 138 -4.71 -15.64 2.37
N TRP A 139 -4.64 -16.31 1.21
CA TRP A 139 -5.34 -15.91 0.00
C TRP A 139 -6.86 -15.82 0.19
N ILE A 140 -7.48 -16.85 0.76
CA ILE A 140 -8.92 -16.88 1.03
C ILE A 140 -9.33 -15.71 1.94
N GLY A 141 -8.56 -15.42 3.00
CA GLY A 141 -8.83 -14.31 3.91
C GLY A 141 -8.63 -12.92 3.29
N LEU A 142 -7.65 -12.74 2.41
CA LEU A 142 -7.46 -11.49 1.67
C LEU A 142 -8.54 -11.29 0.60
N LYS A 143 -8.84 -12.35 -0.15
CA LYS A 143 -9.90 -12.34 -1.16
C LYS A 143 -11.25 -11.99 -0.53
N GLY A 144 -11.60 -12.61 0.60
CA GLY A 144 -12.84 -12.30 1.32
C GLY A 144 -12.94 -10.83 1.76
N ARG A 145 -11.85 -10.24 2.28
CA ARG A 145 -11.81 -8.81 2.65
C ARG A 145 -11.90 -7.90 1.43
N TYR A 146 -11.29 -8.28 0.32
CA TYR A 146 -11.37 -7.54 -0.94
C TYR A 146 -12.77 -7.59 -1.56
N ASP A 147 -13.39 -8.77 -1.56
CA ASP A 147 -14.75 -8.95 -2.09
C ASP A 147 -15.76 -8.15 -1.25
N HIS A 148 -15.57 -8.10 0.08
CA HIS A 148 -16.35 -7.23 0.96
C HIS A 148 -16.11 -5.74 0.67
N LEU A 149 -14.86 -5.33 0.44
CA LEU A 149 -14.52 -3.96 0.06
C LEU A 149 -15.18 -3.57 -1.28
N LYS A 150 -15.16 -4.46 -2.27
CA LYS A 150 -15.90 -4.28 -3.54
C LYS A 150 -17.40 -4.13 -3.32
N ALA A 151 -18.00 -5.00 -2.50
CA ALA A 151 -19.42 -4.95 -2.18
C ALA A 151 -19.83 -3.64 -1.51
N THR A 152 -18.91 -2.99 -0.80
CA THR A 152 -19.15 -1.71 -0.13
C THR A 152 -18.88 -0.51 -1.03
N ILE A 153 -17.75 -0.51 -1.75
CA ILE A 153 -17.31 0.61 -2.60
C ILE A 153 -18.16 0.70 -3.87
N LEU A 154 -18.53 -0.42 -4.49
CA LEU A 154 -19.17 -0.42 -5.80
C LEU A 154 -20.57 0.24 -5.81
N PRO A 155 -21.49 -0.07 -4.87
CA PRO A 155 -22.79 0.60 -4.84
C PRO A 155 -22.65 2.10 -4.59
N ARG A 156 -21.76 2.48 -3.68
CA ARG A 156 -21.48 3.88 -3.36
C ARG A 156 -20.90 4.64 -4.55
N ALA A 157 -19.86 4.12 -5.19
CA ALA A 157 -19.23 4.76 -6.34
C ALA A 157 -20.20 4.89 -7.53
N ARG A 158 -21.07 3.88 -7.76
CA ARG A 158 -22.14 3.95 -8.77
C ARG A 158 -23.18 5.02 -8.44
N TYR A 159 -23.61 5.09 -7.19
CA TYR A 159 -24.54 6.10 -6.73
C TYR A 159 -23.95 7.50 -6.92
N GLU A 160 -22.72 7.73 -6.43
CA GLU A 160 -22.02 9.00 -6.59
C GLU A 160 -21.86 9.38 -8.08
N TRP A 161 -21.55 8.43 -8.96
CA TRP A 161 -21.47 8.69 -10.42
C TRP A 161 -22.81 9.11 -11.03
N MET A 162 -23.90 8.40 -10.71
CA MET A 162 -25.23 8.67 -11.25
C MET A 162 -25.81 10.01 -10.81
N HIS A 163 -25.41 10.49 -9.64
CA HIS A 163 -25.92 11.73 -9.04
C HIS A 163 -24.91 12.89 -9.14
N LEU A 164 -23.77 12.69 -9.81
CA LEU A 164 -22.78 13.73 -9.96
C LEU A 164 -23.27 14.81 -10.92
N ARG A 165 -23.46 16.03 -10.41
CA ARG A 165 -23.81 17.19 -11.24
C ARG A 165 -22.81 18.31 -11.04
N PHE A 166 -22.42 18.94 -12.13
CA PHE A 166 -21.51 20.07 -12.08
C PHE A 166 -22.04 21.23 -11.22
N GLN A 167 -23.36 21.42 -11.20
CA GLN A 167 -24.05 22.47 -10.45
C GLN A 167 -23.91 22.36 -8.92
N ASP A 168 -23.55 21.18 -8.41
CA ASP A 168 -23.37 20.95 -6.96
C ASP A 168 -21.99 21.47 -6.45
N TYR A 169 -21.14 22.04 -7.33
CA TYR A 169 -19.78 22.49 -7.02
C TYR A 169 -19.55 23.96 -7.34
N LYS A 170 -18.79 24.67 -6.48
CA LYS A 170 -18.48 26.09 -6.66
C LYS A 170 -17.42 26.34 -7.73
N ILE A 171 -16.49 25.40 -7.90
CA ILE A 171 -15.34 25.54 -8.81
C ILE A 171 -15.03 24.24 -9.55
N VAL A 172 -14.54 24.37 -10.79
CA VAL A 172 -14.25 23.25 -11.71
C VAL A 172 -13.26 22.24 -11.11
N ILE A 173 -12.29 22.70 -10.32
CA ILE A 173 -11.27 21.83 -9.74
C ILE A 173 -11.85 20.86 -8.71
N GLU A 174 -12.86 21.27 -7.94
CA GLU A 174 -13.56 20.41 -6.99
C GLU A 174 -14.33 19.31 -7.72
N TYR A 175 -15.09 19.69 -8.75
CA TYR A 175 -15.81 18.75 -9.60
C TYR A 175 -14.86 17.72 -10.23
N ASN A 176 -13.77 18.18 -10.84
CA ASN A 176 -12.79 17.30 -11.48
C ASN A 176 -12.12 16.35 -10.47
N SER A 177 -11.85 16.81 -9.24
CA SER A 177 -11.32 15.95 -8.18
C SER A 177 -12.31 14.83 -7.83
N VAL A 178 -13.61 15.12 -7.77
CA VAL A 178 -14.64 14.12 -7.49
C VAL A 178 -14.83 13.15 -8.65
N VAL A 179 -14.85 13.64 -9.90
CA VAL A 179 -14.85 12.80 -11.11
C VAL A 179 -13.67 11.83 -11.08
N PHE A 180 -12.46 12.33 -10.79
CA PHE A 180 -11.26 11.52 -10.75
C PHE A 180 -11.31 10.46 -9.63
N ARG A 181 -11.83 10.82 -8.45
CA ARG A 181 -12.03 9.89 -7.34
C ARG A 181 -13.00 8.76 -7.73
N ILE A 182 -14.19 9.10 -8.22
CA ILE A 182 -15.24 8.12 -8.56
C ILE A 182 -14.77 7.20 -9.70
N THR A 183 -14.18 7.76 -10.76
CA THR A 183 -13.64 6.97 -11.88
C THR A 183 -12.52 6.04 -11.44
N SER A 184 -11.67 6.46 -10.50
CA SER A 184 -10.61 5.62 -9.94
C SER A 184 -11.18 4.47 -9.12
N GLN A 185 -12.22 4.71 -8.33
CA GLN A 185 -12.92 3.66 -7.57
C GLN A 185 -13.61 2.65 -8.49
N LEU A 186 -14.26 3.11 -9.56
CA LEU A 186 -14.91 2.25 -10.55
C LEU A 186 -13.90 1.42 -11.35
N LYS A 187 -12.75 2.01 -11.75
CA LYS A 187 -11.63 1.30 -12.40
C LYS A 187 -11.00 0.27 -11.47
N TYR A 188 -10.84 0.59 -10.19
CA TYR A 188 -10.29 -0.33 -9.19
C TYR A 188 -11.13 -1.61 -9.04
N VAL A 189 -12.46 -1.48 -9.08
CA VAL A 189 -13.40 -2.62 -8.99
C VAL A 189 -13.51 -3.40 -10.32
N GLY A 190 -12.93 -2.91 -11.41
CA GLY A 190 -12.93 -3.57 -12.74
C GLY A 190 -14.20 -3.33 -13.54
N LYS A 191 -14.85 -2.17 -13.37
CA LYS A 191 -16.12 -1.80 -14.03
C LYS A 191 -15.97 -0.72 -15.10
N LEU A 192 -14.75 -0.24 -15.32
CA LEU A 192 -14.29 0.71 -16.34
C LEU A 192 -12.89 0.28 -16.80
#